data_AF-A0A0F7HKS5-F1
#
_entry.id   AF-A0A0F7HKS5-F1
#
_cell.length_a   1.000
_cell.length_b   1.000
_cell.length_c   1.000
_cell.angle_alpha   90.00
_cell.angle_beta   90.00
_cell.angle_gamma   90.00
#
_symmetry.space_group_name_H-M   'P 1'
#
loop_
_entity.id
_entity.type
_entity.pdbx_description
1 polymer ?
#
loop_
_entity_poly.entity_id
_entity_poly.type
_entity_poly.pdbx_seq_one_letter_code
_entity_poly.pdbx_strand_id
1 'polypeptide(L)'
;MKKSSMIIIVLVLAAVLLLVLPLADKTSGSERVIIDNTLHEIVHPSCFDQADLTNYIDEVSYSRATEELGYTVKDECSKKYLQEGKESVISKIIKQKVDILY
;
A
#
# COMPACT_ATOMS: atom_id res chain seq x y z
N MET A 1 -22.40 -34.94 -12.75
CA MET A 1 -21.30 -34.64 -11.79
C MET A 1 -21.84 -34.84 -10.38
N LYS A 2 -21.14 -35.60 -9.50
CA LYS A 2 -21.57 -35.74 -8.10
C LYS A 2 -21.62 -34.33 -7.47
N LYS A 3 -22.66 -34.02 -6.69
CA LYS A 3 -22.87 -32.70 -6.06
C LYS A 3 -21.61 -32.19 -5.33
N SER A 4 -20.84 -33.10 -4.74
CA SER A 4 -19.55 -32.82 -4.10
C SER A 4 -18.49 -32.26 -5.07
N SER A 5 -18.38 -32.77 -6.30
CA SER A 5 -17.43 -32.25 -7.29
C SER A 5 -17.78 -30.82 -7.75
N MET A 6 -19.07 -30.47 -7.81
CA MET A 6 -19.48 -29.09 -8.16
C MET A 6 -19.11 -28.08 -7.08
N ILE A 7 -19.22 -28.47 -5.79
CA ILE A 7 -18.85 -27.61 -4.67
C ILE A 7 -17.34 -27.29 -4.70
N ILE A 8 -16.51 -28.31 -4.96
CA ILE A 8 -15.06 -28.15 -5.04
C ILE A 8 -14.69 -27.18 -6.18
N ILE A 9 -15.31 -27.34 -7.35
CA ILE A 9 -15.05 -26.45 -8.50
C ILE A 9 -15.37 -24.99 -8.16
N VAL A 10 -16.52 -24.74 -7.50
CA VAL A 10 -16.90 -23.37 -7.11
C VAL A 10 -15.92 -22.78 -6.10
N LEU A 11 -15.49 -23.56 -5.09
CA LEU A 11 -14.50 -23.11 -4.11
C LEU A 11 -13.15 -22.78 -4.74
N VAL A 12 -12.67 -23.63 -5.66
CA VAL A 12 -11.42 -23.39 -6.39
C VAL A 12 -11.54 -22.12 -7.23
N LEU A 13 -12.66 -21.94 -7.94
CA LEU A 13 -12.88 -20.75 -8.75
C LEU A 13 -12.91 -19.47 -7.91
N ALA A 14 -13.59 -19.50 -6.77
CA ALA A 14 -13.63 -18.39 -5.82
C ALA A 14 -12.24 -18.07 -5.27
N ALA A 15 -11.45 -19.09 -4.92
CA ALA A 15 -10.08 -18.90 -4.44
C ALA A 15 -9.17 -18.27 -5.50
N VAL A 16 -9.25 -18.74 -6.76
CA VAL A 16 -8.50 -18.13 -7.87
C VAL A 16 -8.92 -16.69 -8.08
N LEU A 17 -10.22 -16.39 -8.01
CA LEU A 17 -10.73 -15.04 -8.20
C LEU A 17 -10.19 -14.08 -7.11
N LEU A 18 -10.21 -14.50 -5.83
CA LEU A 18 -9.68 -13.70 -4.73
C LEU A 18 -8.19 -13.36 -4.89
N LEU A 19 -7.42 -14.27 -5.50
CA LEU A 19 -5.99 -14.07 -5.71
C LEU A 19 -5.68 -13.09 -6.84
N VAL A 20 -6.54 -13.01 -7.86
CA VAL A 20 -6.34 -12.19 -9.06
C VAL A 20 -6.95 -10.79 -8.89
N LEU A 21 -8.02 -10.65 -8.11
CA LEU A 21 -8.64 -9.34 -7.87
C LEU A 21 -7.70 -8.38 -7.12
N PRO A 22 -7.75 -7.08 -7.43
CA PRO A 22 -6.91 -6.07 -6.80
C PRO A 22 -7.44 -5.71 -5.40
N LEU A 23 -7.17 -6.57 -4.42
CA LEU A 23 -7.68 -6.44 -3.06
C LEU A 23 -6.63 -5.89 -2.08
N ALA A 24 -5.35 -6.08 -2.37
CA ALA A 24 -4.26 -5.71 -1.46
C ALA A 24 -3.76 -4.30 -1.76
N ASP A 25 -3.54 -3.48 -0.73
CA ASP A 25 -2.99 -2.14 -0.91
C ASP A 25 -1.53 -2.21 -1.35
N LYS A 26 -1.15 -1.37 -2.31
CA LYS A 26 0.25 -1.31 -2.78
C LYS A 26 1.19 -0.81 -1.69
N THR A 27 0.76 0.22 -0.96
CA THR A 27 1.45 0.69 0.25
C THR A 27 0.78 0.08 1.47
N SER A 28 1.56 -0.43 2.42
CA SER A 28 0.99 -0.90 3.69
C SER A 28 0.36 0.26 4.45
N GLY A 29 -0.84 0.09 4.99
CA GLY A 29 -1.43 1.10 5.88
C GLY A 29 -0.59 1.37 7.13
N SER A 30 0.20 0.37 7.56
CA SER A 30 1.15 0.50 8.68
C SER A 30 2.51 1.09 8.28
N GLU A 31 2.72 1.40 6.99
CA GLU A 31 3.98 1.99 6.52
C GLU A 31 4.24 3.29 7.27
N ARG A 32 5.48 3.49 7.73
CA ARG A 32 5.85 4.68 8.49
C ARG A 32 6.08 5.84 7.53
N VAL A 33 5.40 6.96 7.76
CA VAL A 33 5.54 8.16 6.95
C VAL A 33 5.74 9.40 7.79
N ILE A 34 6.40 10.39 7.21
CA ILE A 34 6.56 11.72 7.80
C ILE A 34 5.43 12.57 7.22
N ILE A 35 4.73 13.32 8.06
CA ILE A 35 3.73 14.30 7.63
C ILE A 35 4.23 15.72 7.90
N ASP A 36 3.87 16.64 7.04
CA ASP A 36 3.95 18.09 7.31
C ASP A 36 2.54 18.63 7.58
N ASN A 37 2.32 19.09 8.81
CA ASN A 37 1.01 19.60 9.23
C ASN A 37 0.72 21.01 8.69
N THR A 38 1.73 21.74 8.22
CA THR A 38 1.55 23.04 7.53
C THR A 38 1.12 22.81 6.08
N LEU A 39 1.85 21.95 5.36
CA LEU A 39 1.65 21.70 3.93
C LEU A 39 0.60 20.62 3.63
N HIS A 40 0.17 19.88 4.65
CA HIS A 40 -0.75 18.74 4.55
C HIS A 40 -0.22 17.69 3.56
N GLU A 41 1.07 17.38 3.70
CA GLU A 41 1.83 16.53 2.79
C GLU A 41 2.38 15.30 3.52
N ILE A 42 2.45 14.19 2.79
CA ILE A 42 3.02 12.92 3.23
C ILE A 42 4.34 12.70 2.49
N VAL A 43 5.40 12.41 3.24
CA VAL A 43 6.74 12.15 2.74
C VAL A 43 7.22 10.78 3.23
N HIS A 44 7.79 10.00 2.31
CA HIS A 44 8.44 8.75 2.65
C HIS A 44 9.77 9.02 3.37
N PRO A 45 10.14 8.30 4.45
CA PRO A 45 11.35 8.59 5.22
C PRO A 45 12.65 8.64 4.38
N SER A 46 12.77 7.78 3.35
CA SER A 46 13.93 7.79 2.44
C SER A 46 14.02 9.03 1.53
N CYS A 47 12.99 9.88 1.51
CA CYS A 47 12.88 11.07 0.67
C CYS A 47 12.98 12.37 1.49
N PHE A 48 13.22 12.29 2.80
CA PHE A 48 13.23 13.43 3.71
C PHE A 48 14.13 14.58 3.24
N ASP A 49 15.38 14.27 2.86
CA ASP A 49 16.36 15.29 2.44
C ASP A 49 16.01 16.01 1.13
N GLN A 50 15.06 15.47 0.36
CA GLN A 50 14.62 16.01 -0.94
C GLN A 50 13.27 16.73 -0.84
N ALA A 51 12.57 16.58 0.27
CA ALA A 51 11.26 17.17 0.48
C ALA A 51 11.40 18.57 1.08
N ASP A 52 10.71 19.55 0.49
CA ASP A 52 10.63 20.91 1.01
C ASP A 52 9.64 20.98 2.19
N LEU A 53 10.09 20.52 3.36
CA LEU A 53 9.31 20.46 4.60
C LEU A 53 9.45 21.73 5.45
N THR A 54 8.42 22.02 6.22
CA THR A 54 8.44 22.98 7.33
C THR A 54 8.93 22.30 8.62
N ASN A 55 9.02 23.06 9.71
CA ASN A 55 9.39 22.51 11.02
C ASN A 55 8.20 21.90 11.79
N TYR A 56 7.00 21.85 11.21
CA TYR A 56 5.82 21.27 11.86
C TYR A 56 5.52 19.86 11.33
N ILE A 57 6.48 18.97 11.54
CA ILE A 57 6.44 17.58 11.06
C ILE A 57 6.17 16.57 12.19
N ASP A 58 5.60 15.42 11.83
CA ASP A 58 5.39 14.28 12.73
C ASP A 58 5.55 12.95 11.96
N GLU A 59 5.71 11.84 12.67
CA GLU A 59 5.71 10.49 12.09
C GLU A 59 4.42 9.74 12.46
N VAL A 60 3.73 9.24 11.44
CA VAL A 60 2.47 8.48 11.61
C VAL A 60 2.44 7.28 10.67
N SER A 61 1.38 6.46 10.77
CA SER A 61 1.13 5.41 9.78
C SER A 61 0.53 6.01 8.50
N TYR A 62 0.83 5.39 7.35
CA TYR A 62 0.28 5.81 6.07
C TYR A 62 -1.25 5.82 6.05
N SER A 63 -1.90 4.84 6.69
CA SER A 63 -3.35 4.80 6.84
C SER A 63 -3.88 6.00 7.62
N ARG A 64 -3.21 6.39 8.72
CA ARG A 64 -3.63 7.55 9.51
C ARG A 64 -3.46 8.84 8.72
N ALA A 65 -2.34 9.00 8.03
CA ALA A 65 -2.06 10.17 7.20
C ALA A 65 -3.10 10.35 6.08
N THR A 66 -3.53 9.25 5.45
CA THR A 66 -4.47 9.29 4.31
C THR A 66 -5.94 9.26 4.73
N GLU A 67 -6.32 8.38 5.63
CA GLU A 67 -7.74 8.13 5.98
C GLU A 67 -8.25 9.05 7.10
N GLU A 68 -7.42 9.35 8.10
CA GLU A 68 -7.83 10.19 9.24
C GLU A 68 -7.49 11.67 9.01
N LEU A 69 -6.30 11.97 8.47
CA LEU A 69 -5.82 13.34 8.28
C LEU A 69 -6.11 13.89 6.88
N GLY A 70 -6.32 13.02 5.88
CA GLY A 70 -6.59 13.42 4.50
C GLY A 70 -5.42 14.08 3.78
N TYR A 71 -4.18 13.76 4.18
CA TYR A 71 -2.97 14.33 3.58
C TYR A 71 -2.60 13.57 2.30
N THR A 72 -1.75 14.18 1.47
CA THR A 72 -1.42 13.64 0.13
C THR A 72 0.08 13.58 -0.10
N VAL A 73 0.52 12.63 -0.92
CA VAL A 73 1.91 12.53 -1.36
C VAL A 73 2.11 13.44 -2.57
N LYS A 74 2.83 14.56 -2.43
CA LYS A 74 3.03 15.50 -3.55
C LYS A 74 4.38 15.31 -4.24
N ASP A 75 5.43 15.07 -3.46
CA ASP A 75 6.78 14.92 -4.01
C ASP A 75 6.97 13.62 -4.83
N GLU A 76 7.79 13.73 -5.89
CA GLU A 76 8.02 12.64 -6.85
C GLU A 76 8.88 11.50 -6.29
N CYS A 77 9.66 11.74 -5.22
CA CYS A 77 10.44 10.69 -4.57
C CYS A 77 9.51 9.77 -3.78
N SER A 78 8.65 10.33 -2.94
CA SER A 78 7.71 9.62 -2.09
C SER A 78 6.68 8.86 -2.89
N LYS A 79 6.20 9.37 -4.04
CA LYS A 79 5.29 8.63 -4.94
C LYS A 79 5.85 7.29 -5.42
N LYS A 80 7.18 7.13 -5.47
CA LYS A 80 7.81 5.86 -5.87
C LYS A 80 7.66 4.78 -4.80
N TYR A 81 7.70 5.19 -3.53
CA TYR A 81 7.62 4.30 -2.36
C TYR A 81 6.17 4.14 -1.87
N LEU A 82 5.41 5.23 -1.82
CA LEU A 82 4.04 5.32 -1.34
C LEU A 82 3.06 5.26 -2.51
N GLN A 83 3.05 4.12 -3.20
CA GLN A 83 2.15 3.91 -4.34
C GLN A 83 0.69 3.81 -3.87
N GLU A 84 -0.17 4.61 -4.48
CA GLU A 84 -1.60 4.58 -4.24
C GLU A 84 -2.29 3.41 -4.96
N GLY A 85 -3.44 3.03 -4.39
CA GLY A 85 -4.35 2.04 -4.96
C GLY A 85 -4.04 0.61 -4.56
N LYS A 86 -4.77 -0.31 -5.20
CA LYS A 86 -4.72 -1.74 -4.93
C LYS A 86 -4.00 -2.52 -6.02
N GLU A 87 -3.43 -3.65 -5.64
CA GLU A 87 -2.87 -4.66 -6.52
C GLU A 87 -3.38 -6.05 -6.15
N SER A 88 -3.16 -7.01 -7.05
CA SER A 88 -3.56 -8.39 -6.79
C SER A 88 -2.74 -8.98 -5.64
N VAL A 89 -3.36 -9.89 -4.89
CA VAL A 89 -2.70 -10.57 -3.76
C VAL A 89 -1.46 -11.33 -4.25
N ILE A 90 -1.53 -11.95 -5.43
CA ILE A 90 -0.39 -12.64 -6.04
C ILE A 90 0.76 -11.67 -6.33
N SER A 91 0.48 -10.51 -6.94
CA SER A 91 1.49 -9.49 -7.26
C SER A 91 2.23 -9.03 -6.00
N LYS A 92 1.47 -8.71 -4.94
CA LYS A 92 2.05 -8.27 -3.66
C LYS A 92 2.97 -9.32 -3.04
N ILE A 93 2.55 -10.58 -3.02
CA ILE A 93 3.35 -11.69 -2.48
C ILE A 93 4.65 -11.88 -3.28
N ILE A 94 4.59 -11.77 -4.60
CA ILE A 94 5.77 -11.92 -5.46
C ILE A 94 6.77 -10.80 -5.17
N LYS A 95 6.33 -9.53 -5.14
CA LYS A 95 7.20 -8.37 -4.85
C LYS A 95 7.85 -8.48 -3.48
N GLN A 96 7.04 -8.76 -2.45
CA GLN A 96 7.54 -8.93 -1.08
C GLN A 96 8.62 -10.03 -0.97
N LYS A 97 8.49 -11.13 -1.73
CA LYS A 97 9.52 -12.17 -1.77
C LYS A 97 10.79 -11.75 -2.50
N VAL A 98 10.67 -10.92 -3.53
CA VAL A 98 11.82 -10.38 -4.26
C VAL A 98 12.60 -9.41 -3.37
N ASP A 99 11.92 -8.57 -2.59
CA ASP A 99 12.57 -7.61 -1.68
C ASP A 99 13.30 -8.29 -0.50
N ILE A 100 12.95 -9.54 -0.15
CA ILE A 100 13.66 -10.32 0.90
C ILE A 100 14.95 -10.98 0.35
N LEU A 101 15.10 -11.05 -0.98
CA LEU A 101 16.24 -11.71 -1.64
C LEU A 101 17.36 -10.74 -2.05
N TYR A 102 17.19 -9.44 -1.81
CA TYR A 102 18.18 -8.37 -2.04
C TYR A 102 18.47 -7.64 -0.73
#